data_AF-A0A3D4BEZ4-F1
#
_entry.id   AF-A0A3D4BEZ4-F1
#
_cell.length_a   1.000
_cell.length_b   1.000
_cell.length_c   1.000
_cell.angle_alpha   90.00
_cell.angle_beta   90.00
_cell.angle_gamma   90.00
#
_symmetry.space_group_name_H-M   'P 1'
#
loop_
_entity.id
_entity.type
_entity.pdbx_description
1 polymer ?
#
loop_
_entity_poly.entity_id
_entity_poly.type
_entity_poly.pdbx_seq_one_letter_code
_entity_poly.pdbx_strand_id
1 'polypeptide(L)'
;MRTYSHFLITAAISRVVPSLKDIPKRAIYIGSIAPDIPLLLLTSGSMIYYPYILGWEFREMSNHIFNTLFFTDPFWIISHNFLQAPFILLFAIATLYKIHGKHTVLNNWWFWFFNACLLHATIDILTHNDDGPLVFFPLDWQVRFSSPVSYWDRDHFGAVFTQFENYLDEVLILYLLIPVTIRRIKRKMSVDREISE
;
A
#
# COMPACT_ATOMS: atom_id res chain seq x y z
N MET A 1 -2.83 -7.25 -2.12
CA MET A 1 -1.55 -7.29 -2.89
C MET A 1 -0.39 -7.00 -1.93
N ARG A 2 0.88 -7.23 -2.27
CA ARG A 2 2.01 -6.97 -1.37
C ARG A 2 2.37 -5.48 -1.32
N THR A 3 2.85 -5.03 -0.15
CA THR A 3 3.21 -3.62 0.12
C THR A 3 4.19 -3.03 -0.90
N TYR A 4 5.19 -3.81 -1.33
CA TYR A 4 6.18 -3.30 -2.30
C TYR A 4 5.59 -3.13 -3.70
N SER A 5 4.64 -3.97 -4.09
CA SER A 5 3.93 -3.86 -5.37
C SER A 5 3.09 -2.57 -5.39
N HIS A 6 2.40 -2.26 -4.28
CA HIS A 6 1.69 -0.98 -4.11
C HIS A 6 2.60 0.23 -4.29
N PHE A 7 3.80 0.18 -3.69
CA PHE A 7 4.81 1.23 -3.84
C PHE A 7 5.30 1.37 -5.28
N LEU A 8 5.62 0.25 -5.95
CA LEU A 8 6.12 0.25 -7.33
C LEU A 8 5.08 0.79 -8.32
N ILE A 9 3.83 0.36 -8.22
CA ILE A 9 2.72 0.87 -9.03
C ILE A 9 2.56 2.36 -8.82
N THR A 10 2.54 2.80 -7.56
CA THR A 10 2.39 4.21 -7.21
C THR A 10 3.55 5.06 -7.76
N ALA A 11 4.78 4.59 -7.66
CA ALA A 11 5.96 5.26 -8.19
C ALA A 11 5.93 5.35 -9.72
N ALA A 12 5.47 4.30 -10.40
CA ALA A 12 5.30 4.30 -11.85
C ALA A 12 4.22 5.29 -12.31
N ILE A 13 3.08 5.34 -11.62
CA ILE A 13 2.00 6.31 -11.90
C ILE A 13 2.50 7.74 -11.71
N SER A 14 3.17 8.04 -10.59
CA SER A 14 3.73 9.38 -10.31
C SER A 14 4.73 9.83 -11.38
N ARG A 15 5.39 8.88 -12.05
CA ARG A 15 6.33 9.16 -13.13
C ARG A 15 5.65 9.42 -14.48
N VAL A 16 4.62 8.64 -14.82
CA VAL A 16 3.94 8.69 -16.12
C VAL A 16 3.01 9.90 -16.20
N VAL A 17 2.27 10.19 -15.13
CA VAL A 17 1.20 11.18 -15.16
C VAL A 17 1.80 12.60 -15.02
N PRO A 18 1.75 13.46 -16.07
CA PRO A 18 2.41 14.76 -16.04
C PRO A 18 1.87 15.71 -14.98
N SER A 19 0.58 15.62 -14.67
CA SER A 19 -0.04 16.43 -13.61
C SER A 19 0.45 16.10 -12.20
N LEU A 20 1.14 14.96 -12.02
CA LEU A 20 1.74 14.54 -10.76
C LEU A 20 3.22 14.94 -10.64
N LYS A 21 3.75 15.76 -11.56
CA LYS A 21 5.17 16.18 -11.51
C LYS A 21 5.47 17.14 -10.37
N ASP A 22 4.55 18.09 -10.12
CA ASP A 22 4.76 19.22 -9.21
C ASP A 22 4.08 19.04 -7.84
N ILE A 23 3.56 17.84 -7.57
CA ILE A 23 2.85 17.54 -6.33
C ILE A 23 3.80 16.95 -5.26
N PRO A 24 3.39 16.91 -3.98
CA PRO A 24 4.20 16.38 -2.88
C PRO A 24 4.48 14.87 -3.00
N LYS A 25 5.50 14.46 -3.77
CA LYS A 25 5.83 13.03 -4.01
C LYS A 25 6.03 12.20 -2.74
N ARG A 26 6.54 12.82 -1.66
CA ARG A 26 6.69 12.15 -0.36
C ARG A 26 5.35 11.67 0.20
N ALA A 27 4.29 12.46 0.03
CA ALA A 27 2.95 12.09 0.48
C ALA A 27 2.46 10.82 -0.22
N ILE A 28 2.67 10.77 -1.53
CA ILE A 28 2.28 9.64 -2.37
C ILE A 28 3.02 8.37 -1.97
N TYR A 29 4.35 8.44 -1.83
CA TYR A 29 5.17 7.29 -1.48
C TYR A 29 4.88 6.77 -0.08
N ILE A 30 4.73 7.67 0.90
CA ILE A 30 4.38 7.26 2.26
C ILE A 30 2.96 6.68 2.27
N GLY A 31 2.00 7.30 1.58
CA GLY A 31 0.62 6.81 1.49
C GLY A 31 0.48 5.46 0.77
N SER A 32 1.43 5.08 -0.09
CA SER A 32 1.42 3.75 -0.73
C SER A 32 1.85 2.60 0.19
N ILE A 33 2.52 2.92 1.30
CA ILE A 33 3.07 1.93 2.27
C ILE A 33 2.33 2.00 3.61
N ALA A 34 1.96 3.20 4.03
CA ALA A 34 1.37 3.48 5.33
C ALA A 34 0.17 2.58 5.71
N PRO A 35 -0.72 2.19 4.78
CA PRO A 35 -1.85 1.34 5.15
C PRO A 35 -1.48 -0.05 5.67
N ASP A 36 -0.32 -0.59 5.29
CA ASP A 36 0.16 -1.92 5.74
C ASP A 36 0.96 -1.88 7.05
N ILE A 37 1.48 -0.71 7.41
CA ILE A 37 2.34 -0.55 8.60
C ILE A 37 1.66 -1.06 9.88
N PRO A 38 0.38 -0.74 10.18
CA PRO A 38 -0.26 -1.22 11.39
C PRO A 38 -0.30 -2.75 11.47
N LEU A 39 -0.72 -3.43 10.41
CA LEU A 39 -0.78 -4.90 10.39
C LEU A 39 0.62 -5.52 10.50
N LEU A 40 1.62 -4.94 9.85
CA LEU A 40 3.02 -5.35 9.98
C LEU A 40 3.51 -5.24 11.43
N LEU A 41 3.24 -4.12 12.10
CA LEU A 41 3.65 -3.90 13.49
C LEU A 41 2.92 -4.84 14.46
N LEU A 42 1.61 -5.00 14.31
CA LEU A 42 0.80 -5.91 15.12
C LEU A 42 1.28 -7.36 14.98
N THR A 43 1.50 -7.79 13.74
CA THR A 43 1.99 -9.15 13.45
C THR A 43 3.40 -9.36 14.01
N SER A 44 4.31 -8.41 13.80
CA SER A 44 5.69 -8.49 14.31
C SER A 44 5.74 -8.49 15.84
N GLY A 45 4.93 -7.64 16.48
CA GLY A 45 4.78 -7.61 17.94
C GLY A 45 4.22 -8.93 18.47
N SER A 46 3.26 -9.53 17.78
CA SER A 46 2.66 -10.81 18.14
C SER A 46 3.63 -11.98 17.98
N MET A 47 4.49 -11.96 16.95
CA MET A 47 5.57 -12.92 16.76
C MET A 47 6.59 -12.92 17.91
N ILE A 48 6.66 -11.82 18.68
CA ILE A 48 7.47 -11.73 19.89
C ILE A 48 6.64 -12.12 21.11
N TYR A 49 5.46 -11.52 21.27
CA TYR A 49 4.64 -11.67 22.48
C TYR A 49 4.18 -13.11 22.71
N TYR A 50 3.51 -13.74 21.73
CA TYR A 50 2.92 -15.06 21.96
C TYR A 50 3.97 -16.16 22.16
N PRO A 51 5.01 -16.29 21.33
CA PRO A 51 5.98 -17.37 21.53
C PRO A 51 6.88 -17.16 22.74
N TYR A 52 7.36 -15.93 22.98
CA TYR A 52 8.38 -15.69 24.02
C TYR A 52 7.80 -15.34 25.39
N ILE A 53 6.59 -14.79 25.46
CA ILE A 53 5.95 -14.43 26.75
C ILE A 53 4.93 -15.47 27.17
N LEU A 54 4.13 -15.97 26.22
CA LEU A 54 3.06 -16.93 26.51
C LEU A 54 3.42 -18.39 26.19
N GLY A 55 4.55 -18.63 25.51
CA GLY A 55 5.02 -19.98 25.18
C GLY A 55 4.21 -20.67 24.08
N TRP A 56 3.46 -19.93 23.26
CA TRP A 56 2.63 -20.50 22.20
C TRP A 56 3.46 -21.00 21.02
N GLU A 57 2.97 -22.04 20.35
CA GLU A 57 3.55 -22.46 19.07
C GLU A 57 3.21 -21.44 17.96
N PHE A 58 4.11 -21.27 16.99
CA PHE A 58 3.89 -20.36 15.85
C PHE A 58 2.60 -20.66 15.07
N ARG A 59 2.21 -21.93 14.96
CA ARG A 59 0.96 -22.31 14.28
C ARG A 59 -0.27 -21.83 15.05
N GLU A 60 -0.28 -22.02 16.37
CA GLU A 60 -1.36 -21.58 17.25
C GLU A 60 -1.49 -20.05 17.23
N MET A 61 -0.37 -19.35 17.38
CA MET A 61 -0.29 -17.89 17.25
C MET A 61 -0.84 -17.42 15.89
N SER A 62 -0.39 -18.01 14.78
CA SER A 62 -0.80 -17.60 13.43
C SER A 62 -2.31 -17.78 13.24
N ASN A 63 -2.86 -18.93 13.66
CA ASN A 63 -4.30 -19.17 13.61
C ASN A 63 -5.08 -18.15 14.46
N HIS A 64 -4.61 -17.86 15.67
CA HIS A 64 -5.28 -16.90 16.55
C HIS A 64 -5.26 -15.48 15.98
N ILE A 65 -4.12 -15.03 15.46
CA ILE A 65 -4.00 -13.70 14.85
C ILE A 65 -4.90 -13.57 13.62
N PHE A 66 -4.69 -14.44 12.63
CA PHE A 66 -5.29 -14.24 11.30
C PHE A 66 -6.73 -14.75 11.23
N ASN A 67 -7.13 -15.75 12.03
CA ASN A 67 -8.50 -16.28 12.01
C ASN A 67 -9.37 -15.79 13.16
N THR A 68 -8.82 -15.02 14.12
CA THR A 68 -9.61 -14.48 15.24
C THR A 68 -9.37 -12.99 15.41
N LEU A 69 -8.19 -12.56 15.88
CA LEU A 69 -7.95 -11.16 16.23
C LEU A 69 -8.21 -10.21 15.06
N PHE A 70 -7.74 -10.57 13.86
CA PHE A 70 -7.93 -9.79 12.64
C PHE A 70 -9.40 -9.48 12.33
N PHE A 71 -10.32 -10.39 12.69
CA PHE A 71 -11.75 -10.28 12.39
C PHE A 71 -12.61 -9.83 13.57
N THR A 72 -12.16 -10.03 14.81
CA THR A 72 -13.00 -9.82 16.00
C THR A 72 -12.45 -8.77 16.96
N ASP A 73 -11.14 -8.53 16.99
CA ASP A 73 -10.53 -7.63 17.95
C ASP A 73 -10.61 -6.16 17.48
N PRO A 74 -11.23 -5.26 18.26
CA PRO A 74 -11.37 -3.86 17.83
C PRO A 74 -10.05 -3.14 17.61
N PHE A 75 -9.00 -3.44 18.37
CA PHE A 75 -7.70 -2.81 18.19
C PHE A 75 -7.08 -3.22 16.86
N TRP A 76 -7.12 -4.51 16.52
CA TRP A 76 -6.69 -5.00 15.21
C TRP A 76 -7.50 -4.39 14.07
N ILE A 77 -8.83 -4.38 14.19
CA ILE A 77 -9.72 -3.84 13.16
C ILE A 77 -9.46 -2.34 12.95
N ILE A 78 -9.42 -1.54 14.01
CA ILE A 78 -9.17 -0.10 13.92
C ILE A 78 -7.80 0.16 13.29
N SER A 79 -6.75 -0.49 13.81
CA SER A 79 -5.39 -0.28 13.35
C SER A 79 -5.21 -0.61 11.87
N HIS A 80 -5.76 -1.73 11.41
CA HIS A 80 -5.68 -2.14 10.01
C HIS A 80 -6.52 -1.25 9.08
N ASN A 81 -7.75 -0.89 9.49
CA ASN A 81 -8.70 -0.22 8.60
C ASN A 81 -8.57 1.31 8.58
N PHE A 82 -7.92 1.95 9.55
CA PHE A 82 -7.88 3.42 9.62
C PHE A 82 -7.33 4.09 8.34
N LEU A 83 -6.33 3.48 7.69
CA LEU A 83 -5.75 3.94 6.43
C LEU A 83 -6.13 3.08 5.21
N GLN A 84 -7.00 2.09 5.39
CA GLN A 84 -7.45 1.19 4.31
C GLN A 84 -8.95 1.30 4.01
N ALA A 85 -9.78 1.78 4.94
CA ALA A 85 -11.22 1.87 4.72
C ALA A 85 -11.56 2.97 3.69
N PRO A 86 -12.16 2.65 2.53
CA PRO A 86 -12.53 3.63 1.51
C PRO A 86 -13.40 4.76 2.07
N PHE A 87 -14.34 4.44 2.96
CA PHE A 87 -15.21 5.44 3.56
C PHE A 87 -14.42 6.50 4.34
N ILE A 88 -13.47 6.12 5.20
CA ILE A 88 -12.59 7.06 5.93
C ILE A 88 -11.77 7.90 4.96
N LEU A 89 -11.14 7.24 3.98
CA LEU A 89 -10.25 7.90 3.04
C LEU A 89 -10.98 8.91 2.16
N LEU A 90 -12.14 8.54 1.61
CA LEU A 90 -13.00 9.43 0.84
C LEU A 90 -13.52 10.59 1.68
N PHE A 91 -13.90 10.34 2.94
CA PHE A 91 -14.32 11.39 3.86
C PHE A 91 -13.19 12.38 4.15
N ALA A 92 -11.96 11.90 4.38
CA ALA A 92 -10.79 12.74 4.60
C ALA A 92 -10.45 13.59 3.36
N ILE A 93 -10.45 12.98 2.18
CA ILE A 93 -10.23 13.67 0.90
C ILE A 93 -11.30 14.74 0.66
N ALA A 94 -12.58 14.41 0.85
CA ALA A 94 -13.69 15.34 0.68
C ALA A 94 -13.61 16.51 1.68
N THR A 95 -13.22 16.24 2.93
CA THR A 95 -13.01 17.26 3.96
C THR A 95 -11.88 18.21 3.57
N LEU A 96 -10.73 17.69 3.12
CA LEU A 96 -9.62 18.50 2.65
C LEU A 96 -9.99 19.36 1.44
N TYR A 97 -10.74 18.77 0.49
CA TYR A 97 -11.25 19.49 -0.68
C TYR A 97 -12.19 20.63 -0.28
N LYS A 98 -13.08 20.41 0.70
CA LYS A 98 -14.00 21.43 1.20
C LYS A 98 -13.29 22.56 1.94
N ILE A 99 -12.26 22.24 2.75
CA ILE A 99 -11.52 23.24 3.56
C ILE A 99 -10.63 24.12 2.67
N HIS A 100 -9.90 23.53 1.74
CA HIS A 100 -8.88 24.26 0.96
C HIS A 100 -9.46 24.82 -0.35
N GLY A 101 -10.43 24.14 -0.94
CA GLY A 101 -10.93 24.44 -2.29
C GLY A 101 -10.04 23.85 -3.39
N LYS A 102 -10.57 23.83 -4.61
CA LYS A 102 -10.00 23.08 -5.75
C LYS A 102 -8.54 23.42 -6.09
N HIS A 103 -8.18 24.70 -6.02
CA HIS A 103 -6.86 25.17 -6.52
C HIS A 103 -5.73 24.95 -5.53
N THR A 104 -6.01 25.04 -4.24
CA THR A 104 -4.99 24.94 -3.18
C THR A 104 -4.86 23.51 -2.64
N VAL A 105 -5.92 22.71 -2.70
CA VAL A 105 -5.90 21.32 -2.22
C VAL A 105 -4.91 20.44 -3.00
N LEU A 106 -4.65 20.75 -4.28
CA LEU A 106 -3.68 20.02 -5.09
C LEU A 106 -2.23 20.23 -4.63
N ASN A 107 -1.96 21.27 -3.85
CA ASN A 107 -0.64 21.48 -3.22
C ASN A 107 -0.59 20.91 -1.79
N ASN A 108 -1.71 20.38 -1.28
CA ASN A 108 -1.79 19.86 0.08
C ASN A 108 -1.19 18.46 0.17
N TRP A 109 -0.26 18.28 1.12
CA TRP A 109 0.42 17.01 1.36
C TRP A 109 -0.56 15.90 1.77
N TRP A 110 -1.47 16.17 2.71
CA TRP A 110 -2.43 15.20 3.21
C TRP A 110 -3.42 14.73 2.16
N PHE A 111 -3.79 15.63 1.24
CA PHE A 111 -4.67 15.27 0.12
C PHE A 111 -4.05 14.15 -0.71
N TRP A 112 -2.79 14.30 -1.11
CA TRP A 112 -2.08 13.27 -1.89
C TRP A 112 -1.75 12.02 -1.09
N PHE A 113 -1.49 12.16 0.21
CA PHE A 113 -1.30 11.02 1.10
C PHE A 113 -2.55 10.13 1.14
N PHE A 114 -3.73 10.71 1.41
CA PHE A 114 -4.98 9.93 1.46
C PHE A 114 -5.39 9.39 0.10
N ASN A 115 -5.10 10.10 -1.01
CA ASN A 115 -5.33 9.55 -2.36
C ASN A 115 -4.44 8.34 -2.64
N ALA A 116 -3.19 8.33 -2.17
CA ALA A 116 -2.32 7.18 -2.31
C ALA A 116 -2.78 6.00 -1.43
N CYS A 117 -3.23 6.26 -0.19
CA CYS A 117 -3.87 5.24 0.64
C CYS A 117 -5.15 4.69 -0.03
N LEU A 118 -5.94 5.54 -0.69
CA LEU A 118 -7.16 5.13 -1.39
C LEU A 118 -6.85 4.24 -2.59
N LEU A 119 -5.79 4.56 -3.35
CA LEU A 119 -5.32 3.70 -4.43
C LEU A 119 -4.90 2.32 -3.90
N HIS A 120 -4.12 2.30 -2.82
CA HIS A 120 -3.71 1.07 -2.14
C HIS A 120 -4.93 0.24 -1.72
N ALA A 121 -5.86 0.84 -0.97
CA ALA A 121 -7.11 0.20 -0.54
C ALA A 121 -7.95 -0.32 -1.71
N THR A 122 -8.01 0.43 -2.81
CA THR A 122 -8.75 0.01 -4.01
C THR A 122 -8.14 -1.25 -4.61
N ILE A 123 -6.81 -1.33 -4.69
CA ILE A 123 -6.12 -2.53 -5.18
C ILE A 123 -6.36 -3.69 -4.21
N ASP A 124 -6.31 -3.47 -2.90
CA ASP A 124 -6.56 -4.55 -1.95
C ASP A 124 -8.00 -5.05 -1.98
N ILE A 125 -8.98 -4.16 -2.11
CA ILE A 125 -10.39 -4.55 -2.35
C ILE A 125 -10.51 -5.48 -3.57
N LEU A 126 -9.74 -5.25 -4.62
CA LEU A 126 -9.78 -6.08 -5.83
C LEU A 126 -8.91 -7.34 -5.75
N THR A 127 -8.04 -7.45 -4.75
CA THR A 127 -7.03 -8.53 -4.66
C THR A 127 -7.11 -9.31 -3.35
N HIS A 128 -8.15 -9.13 -2.57
CA HIS A 128 -8.47 -9.91 -1.38
C HIS A 128 -9.87 -10.48 -1.49
N ASN A 129 -10.04 -11.74 -1.09
CA ASN A 129 -11.35 -12.39 -1.11
C ASN A 129 -12.16 -11.98 0.14
N ASP A 130 -11.86 -12.54 1.30
CA ASP A 130 -12.62 -12.30 2.54
C ASP A 130 -11.87 -11.46 3.59
N ASP A 131 -10.57 -11.24 3.37
CA ASP A 131 -9.67 -10.56 4.29
C ASP A 131 -9.31 -9.13 3.86
N GLY A 132 -9.99 -8.59 2.84
CA GLY A 132 -9.77 -7.22 2.33
C GLY A 132 -10.35 -6.13 3.22
N PRO A 133 -10.05 -4.84 2.98
CA PRO A 133 -10.48 -3.74 3.83
C PRO A 133 -11.99 -3.67 4.08
N LEU A 134 -12.39 -3.19 5.26
CA LEU A 134 -13.78 -2.86 5.57
C LEU A 134 -14.22 -1.62 4.78
N VAL A 135 -15.24 -1.79 3.95
CA VAL A 135 -15.66 -0.78 2.96
C VAL A 135 -16.27 0.46 3.64
N PHE A 136 -17.13 0.22 4.63
CA PHE A 136 -17.93 1.26 5.30
C PHE A 136 -17.49 1.55 6.75
N PHE A 137 -16.33 1.06 7.16
CA PHE A 137 -15.77 1.38 8.48
C PHE A 137 -15.60 2.90 8.64
N PRO A 138 -15.94 3.52 9.80
CA PRO A 138 -16.35 2.91 11.06
C PRO A 138 -17.87 2.75 11.25
N LEU A 139 -18.68 3.01 10.22
CA LEU A 139 -20.14 2.90 10.31
C LEU A 139 -20.61 1.44 10.28
N ASP A 140 -19.88 0.59 9.55
CA ASP A 140 -20.08 -0.86 9.49
C ASP A 140 -18.74 -1.56 9.70
N TRP A 141 -18.73 -2.55 10.59
CA TRP A 141 -17.53 -3.28 11.01
C TRP A 141 -17.41 -4.68 10.39
N GLN A 142 -18.31 -5.03 9.47
CA GLN A 142 -18.42 -6.37 8.90
C GLN A 142 -18.29 -6.38 7.38
N VAL A 143 -18.76 -5.33 6.70
CA VAL A 143 -18.80 -5.32 5.23
C VAL A 143 -17.40 -5.23 4.62
N ARG A 144 -16.97 -6.33 4.02
CA ARG A 144 -15.81 -6.47 3.13
C ARG A 144 -16.31 -6.80 1.73
N PHE A 145 -15.54 -6.42 0.71
CA PHE A 145 -15.85 -6.81 -0.65
C PHE A 145 -15.25 -8.19 -0.93
N SER A 146 -16.10 -9.15 -1.31
CA SER A 146 -15.66 -10.49 -1.71
C SER A 146 -15.12 -10.50 -3.13
N SER A 147 -13.82 -10.23 -3.30
CA SER A 147 -13.21 -10.28 -4.63
C SER A 147 -13.11 -11.71 -5.14
N PRO A 148 -13.44 -11.98 -6.42
CA PRO A 148 -13.20 -13.29 -7.03
C PRO A 148 -11.71 -13.63 -7.15
N VAL A 149 -10.82 -12.65 -6.92
CA VAL A 149 -9.37 -12.78 -7.02
C VAL A 149 -8.74 -12.39 -5.69
N SER A 150 -7.94 -13.31 -5.14
CA SER A 150 -7.06 -13.07 -4.00
C SER A 150 -5.61 -13.24 -4.43
N TYR A 151 -4.69 -12.43 -3.90
CA TYR A 151 -3.26 -12.60 -4.19
C TYR A 151 -2.61 -13.76 -3.41
N TRP A 152 -3.29 -14.28 -2.38
CA TRP A 152 -2.73 -15.32 -1.50
C TRP A 152 -3.63 -16.56 -1.36
N ASP A 153 -4.95 -16.42 -1.45
CA ASP A 153 -5.88 -17.54 -1.35
C ASP A 153 -5.85 -18.36 -2.65
N ARG A 154 -5.50 -19.65 -2.53
CA ARG A 154 -5.34 -20.55 -3.67
C ARG A 154 -6.65 -20.85 -4.37
N ASP A 155 -7.77 -20.86 -3.65
CA ASP A 155 -9.08 -21.13 -4.22
C ASP A 155 -9.62 -19.92 -5.01
N HIS A 156 -8.99 -18.76 -4.85
CA HIS A 156 -9.29 -17.50 -5.52
C HIS A 156 -8.11 -17.01 -6.38
N PHE A 157 -7.50 -17.91 -7.16
CA PHE A 157 -6.40 -17.62 -8.11
C PHE A 157 -5.08 -17.16 -7.48
N GLY A 158 -4.87 -17.25 -6.16
CA GLY A 158 -3.69 -16.72 -5.48
C GLY A 158 -2.35 -17.22 -6.00
N ALA A 159 -2.26 -18.48 -6.44
CA ALA A 159 -1.03 -19.00 -7.04
C ALA A 159 -0.69 -18.32 -8.38
N VAL A 160 -1.70 -18.11 -9.23
CA VAL A 160 -1.55 -17.45 -10.54
C VAL A 160 -1.31 -15.95 -10.34
N PHE A 161 -2.06 -15.32 -9.44
CA PHE A 161 -1.92 -13.91 -9.14
C PHE A 161 -0.55 -13.58 -8.56
N THR A 162 -0.03 -14.40 -7.64
CA THR A 162 1.34 -14.22 -7.10
C THR A 162 2.40 -14.23 -8.22
N GLN A 163 2.26 -15.10 -9.23
CA GLN A 163 3.19 -15.12 -10.36
C GLN A 163 3.07 -13.87 -11.22
N PHE A 164 1.84 -13.44 -11.50
CA PHE A 164 1.56 -12.19 -12.21
C PHE A 164 2.14 -10.98 -11.47
N GLU A 165 1.91 -10.89 -10.15
CA GLU A 165 2.41 -9.83 -9.28
C GLU A 165 3.94 -9.75 -9.32
N ASN A 166 4.64 -10.88 -9.18
CA ASN A 166 6.10 -10.92 -9.29
C ASN A 166 6.60 -10.39 -10.64
N TYR A 167 5.97 -10.80 -11.75
CA TYR A 167 6.34 -10.33 -13.09
C TYR A 167 6.06 -8.84 -13.27
N LEU A 168 4.91 -8.37 -12.78
CA LEU A 168 4.57 -6.95 -12.77
C LEU A 168 5.65 -6.14 -12.03
N ASP A 169 6.06 -6.60 -10.86
CA ASP A 169 7.07 -5.91 -10.04
C ASP A 169 8.44 -5.87 -10.71
N GLU A 170 8.88 -6.97 -11.35
CA GLU A 170 10.10 -7.00 -12.14
C GLU A 170 10.07 -5.95 -13.26
N VAL A 171 8.97 -5.88 -14.02
CA VAL A 171 8.78 -4.90 -15.10
C VAL A 171 8.79 -3.47 -14.55
N LEU A 172 8.11 -3.21 -13.43
CA LEU A 172 8.06 -1.89 -12.80
C LEU A 172 9.44 -1.44 -12.29
N ILE A 173 10.20 -2.35 -11.68
CA ILE A 173 11.57 -2.09 -11.23
C ILE A 173 12.45 -1.69 -12.42
N LEU A 174 12.42 -2.47 -13.51
CA LEU A 174 13.17 -2.16 -14.72
C LEU A 174 12.76 -0.81 -15.31
N TYR A 175 11.46 -0.56 -15.43
CA TYR A 175 10.89 0.70 -15.92
C TYR A 175 11.37 1.92 -15.10
N LEU A 176 11.39 1.79 -13.77
CA LEU A 176 11.80 2.88 -12.88
C LEU A 176 13.32 3.09 -12.91
N LEU A 177 14.13 2.03 -12.91
CA LEU A 177 15.59 2.11 -12.74
C LEU A 177 16.36 2.35 -14.04
N ILE A 178 15.98 1.73 -15.17
CA ILE A 178 16.75 1.80 -16.43
C ILE A 178 17.08 3.25 -16.82
N PRO A 179 16.12 4.20 -16.86
CA PRO A 179 16.42 5.55 -17.33
C PRO A 179 17.27 6.34 -16.32
N VAL A 180 17.19 6.03 -15.03
CA VAL A 180 18.04 6.65 -13.99
C VAL A 180 19.49 6.19 -14.19
N THR A 181 19.69 4.89 -14.42
CA THR A 181 21.00 4.30 -14.67
C THR A 181 21.62 4.85 -15.95
N ILE A 182 20.87 4.91 -17.06
CA ILE A 182 21.34 5.48 -18.33
C ILE A 182 21.77 6.95 -18.15
N ARG A 183 20.97 7.77 -17.44
CA ARG A 183 21.31 9.17 -17.18
C ARG A 183 22.60 9.30 -16.34
N ARG A 184 22.76 8.46 -15.32
CA ARG A 184 23.99 8.46 -14.48
C ARG A 184 25.23 8.07 -15.27
N ILE A 185 25.14 7.06 -16.13
CA ILE A 185 26.24 6.63 -17.00
C ILE A 185 26.63 7.75 -17.97
N LYS A 186 25.65 8.34 -18.68
CA LYS A 186 25.90 9.45 -19.60
C LYS A 186 26.56 10.65 -18.91
N ARG A 187 26.11 10.99 -17.69
CA ARG A 187 26.70 12.07 -16.89
C ARG A 187 28.13 11.78 -16.46
N LYS A 188 28.45 10.53 -16.11
CA LYS A 188 29.83 10.14 -15.77
C LYS A 188 30.74 10.27 -16.99
N MET A 189 30.30 9.76 -18.14
CA MET A 189 31.05 9.83 -19.39
C MET A 189 31.27 11.26 -19.90
N SER A 190 30.37 12.22 -19.61
CA SER A 190 30.59 13.62 -19.96
C SER A 190 31.64 14.28 -19.07
N VAL A 191 31.58 14.02 -17.75
CA VAL A 191 32.57 14.54 -16.78
C VAL A 191 33.97 13.99 -17.09
N ASP A 192 34.08 12.69 -17.38
CA ASP A 192 35.36 12.06 -17.70
C ASP A 192 36.01 12.65 -18.99
N ARG A 193 35.19 13.14 -19.95
CA ARG A 193 35.70 13.82 -21.15
C ARG A 193 36.21 15.22 -20.86
N GLU A 194 35.49 16.01 -20.06
CA GLU A 194 35.91 17.37 -19.66
C GLU A 194 37.23 17.38 -18.85
N ILE A 195 37.56 16.29 -18.15
CA ILE A 195 38.83 16.18 -17.39
C ILE A 195 40.01 15.77 -18.30
N SER A 196 39.72 15.16 -19.46
CA SER A 196 40.73 14.68 -20.40
C SER A 196 41.12 15.69 -21.49
N GLU A 197 40.42 16.83 -21.56
CA GLU A 197 40.70 17.99 -22.43
C GLU A 197 41.46 19.08 -21.67
#